data_AF-A0A3C8C746-F1
#
_entry.id   AF-A0A3C8C746-F1
#
_cell.length_a   1.000
_cell.length_b   1.000
_cell.length_c   1.000
_cell.angle_alpha   90.00
_cell.angle_beta   90.00
_cell.angle_gamma   90.00
#
_symmetry.space_group_name_H-M   'P 1'
#
loop_
_entity.id
_entity.type
_entity.pdbx_description
1 polymer ?
#
loop_
_entity_poly.entity_id
_entity_poly.type
_entity_poly.pdbx_seq_one_letter_code
_entity_poly.pdbx_strand_id
1 'polypeptide(L)'
;MDKEIKLDIVLTFVLLFFSVVILFIIIPSQINEPGYIKSTYLSPAFVPRVFTVFLGFMALLLFFRSITRLKNSSSKKGMQPAGIEALTAEGRRGHRIAVLIWVSCCFFILAVELFGILIPSILFLGALMVFFGQKKWLLVLSIMILVPLLLYLFLHDIANVQFPKGILFS
;
A
#
# COMPACT_ATOMS: atom_id res chain seq x y z
N MET A 1 -21.01 23.92 -4.27
CA MET A 1 -19.78 23.12 -4.43
C MET A 1 -20.16 21.66 -4.31
N ASP A 2 -19.95 20.90 -5.39
CA ASP A 2 -20.37 19.50 -5.48
C ASP A 2 -19.74 18.66 -4.36
N LYS A 3 -20.52 17.76 -3.76
CA LYS A 3 -20.08 16.92 -2.62
C LYS A 3 -18.81 16.11 -2.95
N GLU A 4 -18.69 15.67 -4.20
CA GLU A 4 -17.53 14.97 -4.75
C GLU A 4 -16.26 15.84 -4.75
N ILE A 5 -16.36 17.11 -5.18
CA ILE A 5 -15.20 18.02 -5.22
C ILE A 5 -14.71 18.34 -3.81
N LYS A 6 -15.62 18.52 -2.84
CA LYS A 6 -15.26 18.67 -1.43
C LYS A 6 -14.48 17.45 -0.93
N LEU A 7 -14.95 16.25 -1.27
CA LEU A 7 -14.33 15.00 -0.84
C LEU A 7 -12.95 14.80 -1.45
N ASP A 8 -12.77 15.13 -2.73
CA ASP A 8 -11.48 15.11 -3.42
C ASP A 8 -10.47 16.08 -2.78
N ILE A 9 -10.90 17.30 -2.41
CA ILE A 9 -10.04 18.29 -1.74
C ILE A 9 -9.62 17.82 -0.35
N VAL A 10 -10.57 17.29 0.44
CA VAL A 10 -10.29 16.74 1.76
C VAL A 10 -9.32 15.57 1.64
N LEU A 11 -9.55 14.66 0.69
CA LEU A 11 -8.66 13.52 0.44
C LEU A 11 -7.24 13.98 0.09
N THR A 12 -7.10 14.96 -0.80
CA THR A 12 -5.79 15.57 -1.11
C THR A 12 -5.09 16.08 0.14
N PHE A 13 -5.79 16.85 0.98
CA PHE A 13 -5.18 17.45 2.17
C PHE A 13 -4.73 16.36 3.16
N VAL A 14 -5.56 15.33 3.35
CA VAL A 14 -5.23 14.16 4.18
C VAL A 14 -4.00 13.43 3.64
N LEU A 15 -3.93 13.16 2.33
CA LEU A 15 -2.80 12.47 1.72
C LEU A 15 -1.50 13.27 1.80
N LEU A 16 -1.56 14.60 1.59
CA LEU A 16 -0.39 15.47 1.73
C LEU A 16 0.09 15.53 3.18
N PHE A 17 -0.84 15.70 4.12
CA PHE A 17 -0.51 15.69 5.54
C PHE A 17 0.16 14.37 5.94
N PHE A 18 -0.40 13.24 5.53
CA PHE A 18 0.15 11.92 5.81
C PHE A 18 1.53 11.73 5.19
N SER A 19 1.73 12.18 3.94
CA SER A 19 3.03 12.15 3.27
C SER A 19 4.10 12.93 4.04
N VAL A 20 3.77 14.12 4.55
CA VAL A 20 4.71 14.94 5.33
C VAL A 20 5.01 14.26 6.67
N VAL A 21 3.98 13.79 7.38
CA VAL A 21 4.15 13.07 8.65
C VAL A 21 5.00 11.82 8.49
N ILE A 22 4.79 11.03 7.44
CA ILE A 22 5.61 9.84 7.19
C ILE A 22 7.07 10.24 6.97
N LEU A 23 7.34 11.23 6.11
CA LEU A 23 8.72 11.63 5.75
C LEU A 23 9.50 12.18 6.95
N PHE A 24 8.87 13.04 7.77
CA PHE A 24 9.57 13.80 8.79
C PHE A 24 9.43 13.23 10.20
N ILE A 25 8.44 12.37 10.46
CA ILE A 25 8.17 11.83 11.80
C ILE A 25 8.33 10.31 11.80
N ILE A 26 7.61 9.58 10.94
CA ILE A 26 7.56 8.12 11.02
C ILE A 26 8.87 7.48 10.54
N ILE A 27 9.36 7.84 9.36
CA ILE A 27 10.61 7.29 8.82
C ILE A 27 11.80 7.51 9.78
N PRO A 28 12.08 8.74 10.26
CA PRO A 28 13.22 8.95 11.14
C PRO A 28 13.05 8.33 12.54
N SER A 29 11.82 8.10 13.01
CA SER A 29 11.60 7.48 14.33
C SER A 29 11.59 5.96 14.29
N GLN A 30 11.17 5.35 13.19
CA GLN A 30 10.99 3.89 13.07
C GLN A 30 12.13 3.18 12.34
N ILE A 31 12.90 3.90 11.52
CA ILE A 31 13.96 3.30 10.72
C ILE A 31 15.32 3.72 11.27
N ASN A 32 16.01 2.77 11.91
CA ASN A 32 17.39 2.96 12.35
C ASN A 32 18.32 2.88 11.14
N GLU A 33 18.87 4.01 10.71
CA GLU A 33 19.92 4.07 9.69
C GLU A 33 21.29 3.82 10.33
N PRO A 34 21.99 2.70 10.02
CA PRO A 34 23.31 2.45 10.57
C PRO A 34 24.32 3.50 10.06
N GLY A 35 25.02 4.20 10.97
CA GLY A 35 25.93 5.30 10.61
C GLY A 35 27.12 4.92 9.70
N TYR A 36 27.36 3.62 9.48
CA TYR A 36 28.38 3.10 8.57
C TYR A 36 27.95 3.10 7.09
N ILE A 37 26.64 3.16 6.82
CA ILE A 37 26.11 3.21 5.45
C ILE A 37 26.11 4.67 4.97
N LYS A 38 27.20 5.07 4.32
CA LYS A 38 27.35 6.44 3.79
C LYS A 38 26.52 6.71 2.52
N SER A 39 26.11 5.66 1.82
CA SER A 39 25.33 5.79 0.58
C SER A 39 23.83 5.82 0.89
N THR A 40 23.18 6.93 0.57
CA THR A 40 21.73 7.10 0.72
C THR A 40 20.92 6.02 -0.01
N TYR A 41 21.44 5.47 -1.11
CA TYR A 41 20.77 4.44 -1.91
C TYR A 41 20.76 3.05 -1.25
N LEU A 42 21.72 2.80 -0.36
CA LEU A 42 21.83 1.55 0.39
C LEU A 42 21.17 1.66 1.77
N SER A 43 20.63 2.84 2.11
CA SER A 43 19.90 3.02 3.36
C SER A 43 18.59 2.23 3.33
N PRO A 44 18.23 1.53 4.42
CA PRO A 44 16.92 0.93 4.59
C PRO A 44 15.75 1.93 4.44
N ALA A 45 15.99 3.22 4.70
CA ALA A 45 14.97 4.26 4.57
C ALA A 45 14.76 4.76 3.14
N PHE A 46 15.63 4.40 2.19
CA PHE A 46 15.56 4.89 0.81
C PHE A 46 14.21 4.56 0.16
N VAL A 47 13.82 3.28 0.18
CA VAL A 47 12.58 2.81 -0.46
C VAL A 47 11.34 3.47 0.17
N PRO A 48 11.18 3.49 1.51
CA PRO A 48 10.11 4.24 2.16
C PRO A 48 10.04 5.71 1.76
N ARG A 49 11.19 6.41 1.68
CA ARG A 49 11.23 7.83 1.28
C ARG A 49 10.73 8.01 -0.16
N VAL A 50 11.17 7.18 -1.10
CA VAL A 50 10.75 7.25 -2.52
C VAL A 50 9.23 7.08 -2.65
N PHE A 51 8.67 6.03 -2.04
CA PHE A 51 7.22 5.79 -2.09
C PHE A 51 6.42 6.94 -1.46
N THR A 52 6.92 7.52 -0.37
CA THR A 52 6.24 8.62 0.31
C THR A 52 6.29 9.90 -0.52
N VAL A 53 7.43 10.23 -1.14
CA VAL A 53 7.51 11.36 -2.08
C VAL A 53 6.56 11.16 -3.27
N PHE A 54 6.50 9.94 -3.82
CA PHE A 54 5.58 9.62 -4.90
C PHE A 54 4.11 9.77 -4.48
N LEU A 55 3.75 9.36 -3.26
CA LEU A 55 2.43 9.58 -2.69
C LEU A 55 2.08 11.07 -2.60
N GLY A 56 2.98 11.89 -2.07
CA GLY A 56 2.80 13.34 -2.00
C GLY A 56 2.65 13.97 -3.38
N PHE A 57 3.45 13.52 -4.36
CA PHE A 57 3.33 13.94 -5.75
C PHE A 57 1.96 13.59 -6.37
N MET A 58 1.46 12.37 -6.14
CA MET A 58 0.11 11.99 -6.60
C MET A 58 -0.98 12.81 -5.93
N ALA A 59 -0.84 13.13 -4.64
CA ALA A 59 -1.77 14.00 -3.94
C ALA A 59 -1.80 15.43 -4.53
N LEU A 60 -0.66 15.98 -4.93
CA LEU A 60 -0.58 17.25 -5.67
C LEU A 60 -1.29 17.17 -7.03
N LEU A 61 -1.10 16.10 -7.80
CA LEU A 61 -1.80 15.94 -9.07
C LEU A 61 -3.33 15.90 -8.89
N LEU A 62 -3.81 15.22 -7.84
CA LEU A 62 -5.23 15.23 -7.47
C LEU A 62 -5.72 16.63 -7.11
N PHE A 63 -4.91 17.42 -6.39
CA PHE A 63 -5.22 18.81 -6.06
C PHE A 63 -5.45 19.66 -7.31
N PHE A 64 -4.48 19.65 -8.23
CA PHE A 64 -4.55 20.42 -9.47
C PHE A 64 -5.76 20.00 -10.33
N ARG A 65 -6.04 18.70 -10.39
CA ARG A 65 -7.22 18.17 -11.08
C ARG A 65 -8.51 18.66 -10.43
N SER A 66 -8.60 18.66 -9.11
CA SER A 66 -9.76 19.12 -8.36
C SER A 66 -10.02 20.62 -8.56
N ILE A 67 -8.98 21.45 -8.52
CA ILE A 67 -9.07 22.89 -8.81
C ILE A 67 -9.54 23.13 -10.25
N THR A 68 -8.94 22.42 -11.22
CA THR A 68 -9.31 22.57 -12.64
C THR A 68 -10.77 22.20 -12.87
N ARG A 69 -11.26 21.14 -12.21
CA ARG A 69 -12.67 20.72 -12.24
C ARG A 69 -13.59 21.74 -11.58
N LEU A 70 -13.19 22.33 -10.45
CA LEU A 70 -13.95 23.40 -9.79
C LEU A 70 -14.11 24.63 -10.70
N LYS A 71 -13.04 25.03 -11.41
CA LYS A 71 -13.06 26.14 -12.38
C LYS A 71 -13.99 25.85 -13.58
N ASN A 72 -13.99 24.62 -14.07
CA ASN A 72 -14.77 24.20 -15.24
C ASN A 72 -16.24 23.88 -14.92
N SER A 73 -16.57 23.46 -13.68
CA SER A 73 -17.94 23.19 -13.24
C SER A 73 -18.83 24.44 -13.19
N SER A 74 -18.27 25.65 -13.12
CA SER A 74 -19.03 26.90 -13.25
C SER A 74 -19.57 27.13 -14.68
N SER A 75 -19.10 26.40 -15.70
CA SER A 75 -19.46 26.63 -17.11
C SER A 75 -20.39 25.58 -17.73
N LYS A 76 -20.70 24.45 -17.06
CA LYS A 76 -21.61 23.42 -17.58
C LYS A 76 -22.55 22.90 -16.49
N LYS A 77 -23.70 23.57 -16.34
CA LYS A 77 -24.87 23.02 -15.64
C LYS A 77 -25.70 22.24 -16.66
N GLY A 78 -25.57 20.92 -16.66
CA GLY A 78 -26.48 20.02 -17.37
C GLY A 78 -25.81 18.93 -18.20
N MET A 79 -25.71 17.73 -17.64
CA MET A 79 -26.11 16.49 -18.34
C MET A 79 -26.29 15.33 -17.34
N GLN A 80 -27.56 15.08 -17.03
CA GLN A 80 -28.31 13.83 -16.80
C GLN A 80 -27.76 12.61 -16.02
N PRO A 81 -28.66 11.83 -15.35
CA PRO A 81 -28.39 10.99 -14.18
C PRO A 81 -28.41 9.48 -14.51
N ALA A 82 -27.75 9.05 -15.59
CA ALA A 82 -27.67 7.63 -15.98
C ALA A 82 -26.28 7.00 -15.75
N GLY A 83 -25.23 7.80 -15.62
CA GLY A 83 -23.85 7.33 -15.38
C GLY A 83 -23.48 7.14 -13.90
N ILE A 84 -24.30 7.63 -12.97
CA ILE A 84 -23.99 7.63 -11.53
C ILE A 84 -24.23 6.26 -10.88
N GLU A 85 -25.19 5.46 -11.36
CA GLU A 85 -25.47 4.13 -10.80
C GLU A 85 -24.39 3.10 -11.15
N ALA A 86 -23.82 3.16 -12.36
CA ALA A 86 -22.70 2.31 -12.75
C ALA A 86 -21.41 2.66 -11.97
N LEU A 87 -21.11 3.95 -11.81
CA LEU A 87 -19.96 4.44 -11.04
C LEU A 87 -20.08 4.15 -9.53
N THR A 88 -21.31 4.15 -8.98
CA THR A 88 -21.52 3.86 -7.54
C THR A 88 -21.51 2.37 -7.23
N ALA A 89 -21.96 1.50 -8.15
CA ALA A 89 -21.81 0.05 -8.01
C ALA A 89 -20.35 -0.39 -8.11
N GLU A 90 -19.60 0.17 -9.07
CA GLU A 90 -18.18 -0.08 -9.25
C GLU A 90 -17.35 0.51 -8.10
N GLY A 91 -17.69 1.72 -7.64
CA GLY A 91 -17.10 2.35 -6.46
C GLY A 91 -17.36 1.58 -5.17
N ARG A 92 -18.56 1.00 -4.99
CA ARG A 92 -18.88 0.15 -3.82
C ARG A 92 -18.12 -1.17 -3.84
N ARG A 93 -17.93 -1.77 -5.01
CA ARG A 93 -17.08 -2.96 -5.18
C ARG A 93 -15.61 -2.62 -4.91
N GLY A 94 -15.12 -1.50 -5.44
CA GLY A 94 -13.77 -0.99 -5.20
C GLY A 94 -13.52 -0.71 -3.72
N HIS A 95 -14.47 -0.08 -3.03
CA HIS A 95 -14.37 0.17 -1.59
C HIS A 95 -14.29 -1.12 -0.78
N ARG A 96 -15.15 -2.11 -1.07
CA ARG A 96 -15.09 -3.43 -0.40
C ARG A 96 -13.75 -4.13 -0.61
N ILE A 97 -13.20 -4.07 -1.82
CA ILE A 97 -11.89 -4.64 -2.13
C ILE A 97 -10.79 -3.90 -1.36
N ALA A 98 -10.82 -2.56 -1.34
CA ALA A 98 -9.85 -1.76 -0.61
C ALA A 98 -9.87 -2.07 0.90
N VAL A 99 -11.05 -2.19 1.50
CA VAL A 99 -11.21 -2.59 2.90
C VAL A 99 -10.68 -4.01 3.13
N LEU A 100 -10.98 -4.96 2.25
CA LEU A 100 -10.51 -6.35 2.37
C LEU A 100 -8.98 -6.42 2.31
N ILE A 101 -8.35 -5.70 1.38
CA ILE A 101 -6.88 -5.61 1.27
C ILE A 101 -6.30 -5.00 2.56
N TRP A 102 -6.89 -3.90 3.05
CA TRP A 102 -6.42 -3.23 4.25
C TRP A 102 -6.48 -4.15 5.49
N VAL A 103 -7.60 -4.84 5.69
CA VAL A 103 -7.76 -5.83 6.76
C VAL A 103 -6.76 -6.98 6.61
N SER A 104 -6.53 -7.47 5.39
CA SER A 104 -5.54 -8.51 5.12
C SER A 104 -4.12 -8.07 5.49
N CYS A 105 -3.75 -6.82 5.16
CA CYS A 105 -2.46 -6.25 5.56
C CYS A 105 -2.32 -6.12 7.09
N CYS A 106 -3.36 -5.66 7.79
CA CYS A 106 -3.34 -5.60 9.26
C CYS A 106 -3.20 -6.99 9.88
N PHE A 107 -3.92 -7.97 9.36
CA PHE A 107 -3.82 -9.36 9.80
C PHE A 107 -2.42 -9.94 9.55
N PHE A 108 -1.83 -9.63 8.40
CA PHE A 108 -0.45 -10.04 8.09
C PHE A 108 0.55 -9.50 9.10
N ILE A 109 0.48 -8.21 9.46
CA ILE A 109 1.40 -7.60 10.44
C ILE A 109 1.32 -8.32 11.79
N LEU A 110 0.11 -8.58 12.29
CA LEU A 110 -0.11 -9.32 13.54
C LEU A 110 0.42 -10.76 13.45
N ALA A 111 0.21 -11.42 12.31
CA ALA A 111 0.68 -12.78 12.10
C ALA A 111 2.22 -12.86 12.04
N VAL A 112 2.91 -11.85 11.51
CA VAL A 112 4.38 -11.77 11.48
C VAL A 112 4.96 -11.72 12.89
N GLU A 113 4.32 -11.00 13.80
CA GLU A 113 4.77 -10.92 15.19
C GLU A 113 4.63 -12.29 15.91
N LEU A 114 3.56 -13.02 15.62
CA LEU A 114 3.28 -14.32 16.25
C LEU A 114 4.10 -15.48 15.65
N PHE A 115 4.08 -15.62 14.32
CA PHE A 115 4.61 -16.79 13.59
C PHE A 115 5.93 -16.53 12.86
N GLY A 116 6.47 -15.32 12.94
CA GLY A 116 7.63 -14.89 12.17
C GLY A 116 7.27 -14.55 10.72
N ILE A 117 8.24 -14.11 9.92
CA ILE A 117 7.92 -13.56 8.59
C ILE A 117 7.53 -14.61 7.54
N LEU A 118 8.01 -15.86 7.66
CA LEU A 118 7.91 -16.86 6.59
C LEU A 118 6.46 -17.36 6.39
N ILE A 119 5.83 -17.87 7.44
CA ILE A 119 4.48 -18.48 7.37
C ILE A 119 3.43 -17.47 6.91
N PRO A 120 3.34 -16.25 7.48
CA PRO A 120 2.40 -15.23 7.03
C PRO A 120 2.64 -14.81 5.59
N SER A 121 3.90 -14.78 5.12
CA SER A 121 4.21 -14.40 3.74
C SER A 121 3.71 -15.44 2.73
N ILE A 122 3.86 -16.72 3.06
CA ILE A 122 3.31 -17.83 2.26
C ILE A 122 1.78 -17.68 2.19
N LEU A 123 1.10 -17.58 3.33
CA LEU A 123 -0.36 -17.43 3.39
C LEU A 123 -0.87 -16.19 2.65
N PHE A 124 -0.21 -15.04 2.85
CA PHE A 124 -0.60 -13.77 2.25
C PHE A 124 -0.43 -13.78 0.73
N LEU A 125 0.68 -14.31 0.22
CA LEU A 125 0.91 -14.46 -1.22
C LEU A 125 -0.14 -15.39 -1.86
N GLY A 126 -0.47 -16.50 -1.18
CA GLY A 126 -1.52 -17.41 -1.61
C GLY A 126 -2.88 -16.75 -1.67
N ALA A 127 -3.25 -16.04 -0.61
CA ALA A 127 -4.50 -15.29 -0.52
C ALA A 127 -4.60 -14.26 -1.67
N LEU A 128 -3.51 -13.54 -1.97
CA LEU A 128 -3.47 -12.61 -3.10
C LEU A 128 -3.65 -13.33 -4.45
N MET A 129 -2.97 -14.45 -4.68
CA MET A 129 -3.11 -15.20 -5.94
C MET A 129 -4.54 -15.70 -6.18
N VAL A 130 -5.17 -16.24 -5.13
CA VAL A 130 -6.57 -16.69 -5.19
C VAL A 130 -7.49 -15.48 -5.40
N PHE A 131 -7.23 -14.37 -4.71
CA PHE A 131 -7.98 -13.13 -4.87
C PHE A 131 -7.91 -12.55 -6.29
N PHE A 132 -6.75 -12.63 -6.95
CA PHE A 132 -6.58 -12.26 -8.36
C PHE A 132 -7.15 -13.29 -9.34
N GLY A 133 -7.76 -14.37 -8.86
CA GLY A 133 -8.49 -15.35 -9.68
C GLY A 133 -7.59 -16.37 -10.37
N GLN A 134 -6.38 -16.63 -9.87
CA GLN A 134 -5.53 -17.69 -10.41
C GLN A 134 -6.17 -19.07 -10.21
N LYS A 135 -6.55 -19.72 -11.32
CA LYS A 135 -7.29 -20.99 -11.30
C LYS A 135 -6.38 -22.23 -11.26
N LYS A 136 -5.08 -22.06 -11.53
CA LYS A 136 -4.11 -23.17 -11.56
C LYS A 136 -3.59 -23.45 -10.15
N TRP A 137 -4.35 -24.20 -9.35
CA TRP A 137 -4.04 -24.49 -7.95
C TRP A 137 -2.64 -25.06 -7.71
N LEU A 138 -2.15 -25.94 -8.60
CA LEU A 138 -0.77 -26.46 -8.53
C LEU A 138 0.29 -25.36 -8.67
N LEU A 139 0.06 -24.41 -9.58
CA LEU A 139 0.96 -23.29 -9.80
C LEU A 139 0.89 -22.29 -8.64
N VAL A 140 -0.31 -22.06 -8.10
CA VAL A 140 -0.51 -21.23 -6.90
C VAL A 140 0.25 -21.83 -5.72
N LEU A 141 0.05 -23.12 -5.41
CA LEU A 141 0.72 -23.78 -4.29
C LEU A 141 2.24 -23.77 -4.43
N SER A 142 2.74 -24.01 -5.65
CA SER A 142 4.17 -23.99 -5.93
C SER A 142 4.76 -22.60 -5.70
N ILE A 143 4.19 -21.54 -6.29
CA ILE A 143 4.75 -20.19 -6.16
C ILE A 143 4.59 -19.65 -4.74
N MET A 144 3.44 -19.90 -4.11
CA MET A 144 3.12 -19.47 -2.75
C MET A 144 4.15 -19.95 -1.73
N ILE A 145 4.71 -21.14 -1.91
CA ILE A 145 5.72 -21.71 -1.01
C ILE A 145 7.12 -21.37 -1.52
N LEU A 146 7.40 -21.64 -2.80
CA LEU A 146 8.74 -21.56 -3.36
C LEU A 146 9.28 -20.14 -3.30
N VAL A 147 8.49 -19.12 -3.68
CA VAL A 147 9.00 -17.74 -3.74
C VAL A 147 9.34 -17.19 -2.35
N PRO A 148 8.45 -17.23 -1.33
CA PRO A 148 8.79 -16.75 0.00
C PRO A 148 9.93 -17.54 0.64
N LEU A 149 9.99 -18.85 0.43
CA LEU A 149 11.08 -19.69 0.95
C LEU A 149 12.43 -19.28 0.34
N LEU A 150 12.49 -19.14 -0.98
CA LEU A 150 13.72 -18.82 -1.70
C LEU A 150 14.20 -17.40 -1.34
N LEU A 151 13.27 -16.45 -1.23
CA LEU A 151 13.59 -15.11 -0.71
C LEU A 151 14.10 -15.17 0.73
N TYR A 152 13.41 -15.91 1.61
CA TYR A 152 13.80 -16.02 3.01
C TYR A 152 15.21 -16.57 3.16
N LEU A 153 15.53 -17.68 2.49
CA LEU A 153 16.87 -18.27 2.53
C LEU A 153 17.92 -17.33 1.94
N PHE A 154 17.63 -16.71 0.80
CA PHE A 154 18.54 -15.73 0.19
C PHE A 154 18.82 -14.55 1.12
N LEU A 155 17.77 -13.96 1.69
CA LEU A 155 17.90 -12.77 2.52
C LEU A 155 18.50 -13.08 3.91
N HIS A 156 18.12 -14.20 4.50
CA HIS A 156 18.61 -14.62 5.82
C HIS A 156 20.05 -15.13 5.75
N ASP A 157 20.35 -16.10 4.86
CA ASP A 157 21.63 -16.79 4.86
C ASP A 157 22.70 -16.06 4.04
N ILE A 158 22.32 -15.44 2.92
CA ILE A 158 23.27 -14.76 2.02
C ILE A 158 23.38 -13.28 2.38
N ALA A 159 22.24 -12.60 2.54
CA ALA A 159 22.21 -11.17 2.82
C ALA A 159 22.28 -10.82 4.32
N ASN A 160 22.30 -11.82 5.22
CA ASN A 160 22.36 -11.64 6.69
C ASN A 160 21.31 -10.66 7.24
N VAL A 161 20.13 -10.64 6.62
CA VAL A 161 19.01 -9.80 7.08
C VAL A 161 18.36 -10.47 8.27
N GLN A 162 18.27 -9.72 9.38
CA GLN A 162 17.60 -10.18 10.59
C GLN A 162 16.09 -10.09 10.39
N PHE A 163 15.42 -11.23 10.35
CA PHE A 163 13.96 -11.31 10.29
C PHE A 163 13.35 -11.64 11.67
N PRO A 164 12.13 -11.16 11.94
CA PRO A 164 11.39 -11.61 13.10
C PRO A 164 11.11 -13.12 12.96
N LYS A 165 11.60 -13.90 13.92
CA LYS A 165 11.38 -15.35 14.00
C LYS A 165 9.99 -15.70 14.55
N GLY A 166 9.30 -14.72 15.14
CA GLY A 166 7.99 -14.88 15.77
C GLY A 166 8.13 -15.32 17.22
N ILE A 167 7.18 -14.90 18.06
CA ILE A 167 7.17 -15.23 19.49
C ILE A 167 7.08 -16.75 19.72
N LEU A 168 6.45 -17.48 18.80
CA LEU A 168 6.27 -18.93 18.91
C LEU A 168 7.51 -19.77 18.55
N PHE A 169 8.50 -19.17 17.89
CA PHE A 169 9.73 -19.84 17.45
C PHE A 169 11.01 -19.15 17.96
N SER A 170 10.86 -18.26 18.95
CA SER A 170 11.95 -17.52 19.61
C SER A 170 12.49 -18.23 20.84
#